data_AF-A0A653CAX1-F1
#
_entry.id   AF-A0A653CAX1-F1
#
_cell.length_a   1.000
_cell.length_b   1.000
_cell.length_c   1.000
_cell.angle_alpha   90.00
_cell.angle_beta   90.00
_cell.angle_gamma   90.00
#
_symmetry.space_group_name_H-M   'P 1'
#
loop_
_entity.id
_entity.type
_entity.pdbx_description
1 polymer ?
#
loop_
_entity_poly.entity_id
_entity_poly.type
_entity_poly.pdbx_seq_one_letter_code
_entity_poly.pdbx_strand_id
1 'polypeptide(L)'
;MLIFLLPLILINYIRSLKYLAPLSSLANLLTIVSFGIILYYLIKEDITFENRQAIGNWRDYPLFFGTVLFALEAISMIMPLENEMKTPQSFGGTCGVLNLGMTVIVLLYLSMGLLGYLAYGKDVGGSISYTIGSEIPALICKLMLVFAIFVTHSLQMYVSIDIVWRQYLLPKYEKSPYKIVYEYVVRTLLVTGCFLLAVAVPYLDLFISLFGALTLSALGLGFPAVIEVCLYWCDLKGAWGKWIIGKNILITIFAIFGLIIGTYTSLEKIFLKFGETSSDADIPEYNDNS
;
A
#
# COMPACT_ATOMS: atom_id res chain seq x y z
N MET A 1 -14.47 -12.22 10.78
CA MET A 1 -14.00 -11.58 9.52
C MET A 1 -15.14 -11.34 8.52
N LEU A 2 -16.02 -12.31 8.23
CA LEU A 2 -17.10 -12.16 7.24
C LEU A 2 -18.08 -10.99 7.49
N ILE A 3 -18.27 -10.58 8.74
CA ILE A 3 -19.15 -9.45 9.08
C ILE A 3 -18.73 -8.12 8.44
N PHE A 4 -17.45 -7.98 8.09
CA PHE A 4 -16.90 -6.78 7.44
C PHE A 4 -17.08 -6.79 5.93
N LEU A 5 -17.32 -7.96 5.31
CA LEU A 5 -17.48 -8.07 3.85
C LEU A 5 -18.71 -7.30 3.36
N LEU A 6 -19.85 -7.42 4.06
CA LEU A 6 -21.09 -6.77 3.64
C LEU A 6 -20.98 -5.23 3.69
N PRO A 7 -20.52 -4.59 4.77
CA PRO A 7 -20.24 -3.15 4.79
C PRO A 7 -19.23 -2.72 3.70
N LEU A 8 -18.20 -3.54 3.44
CA LEU A 8 -17.19 -3.27 2.41
C LEU A 8 -17.81 -3.29 1.00
N ILE A 9 -18.69 -4.24 0.71
CA ILE A 9 -19.42 -4.28 -0.58
C ILE A 9 -20.32 -3.05 -0.71
N LEU A 10 -21.07 -2.71 0.34
CA LEU A 10 -22.02 -1.60 0.31
C LEU A 10 -21.35 -0.25 0.06
N ILE A 11 -20.19 0.02 0.67
CA ILE A 11 -19.48 1.29 0.41
C ILE A 11 -18.95 1.37 -1.03
N ASN A 12 -18.52 0.25 -1.61
CA ASN A 12 -18.06 0.17 -2.99
C ASN A 12 -19.18 0.26 -4.04
N TYR A 13 -20.45 0.27 -3.63
CA TYR A 13 -21.57 0.55 -4.53
C TYR A 13 -21.73 2.03 -4.86
N ILE A 14 -21.00 2.92 -4.18
CA ILE A 14 -20.93 4.33 -4.53
C ILE A 14 -20.24 4.47 -5.90
N ARG A 15 -20.98 4.99 -6.89
CA ARG A 15 -20.54 5.01 -8.29
C ARG A 15 -19.85 6.30 -8.72
N SER A 16 -19.83 7.32 -7.88
CA SER A 16 -19.36 8.64 -8.26
C SER A 16 -18.36 9.17 -7.23
N LEU A 17 -17.18 9.55 -7.73
CA LEU A 17 -16.13 10.20 -6.97
C LEU A 17 -16.63 11.46 -6.27
N LYS A 18 -17.60 12.18 -6.84
CA LYS A 18 -18.17 13.39 -6.24
C LYS A 18 -18.81 13.13 -4.87
N TYR A 19 -19.45 11.97 -4.69
CA TYR A 19 -20.03 11.58 -3.39
C TYR A 19 -18.99 11.01 -2.44
N LEU A 20 -17.93 10.40 -2.97
CA LEU A 20 -16.80 9.90 -2.18
C LEU A 20 -15.87 11.03 -1.70
N ALA A 21 -15.76 12.15 -2.42
CA ALA A 21 -14.87 13.25 -2.09
C ALA A 21 -15.06 13.83 -0.67
N PRO A 22 -16.26 14.23 -0.20
CA PRO A 22 -16.43 14.75 1.16
C PRO A 22 -16.15 13.69 2.23
N LEU A 23 -16.52 12.44 1.94
CA LEU A 23 -16.27 11.30 2.82
C LEU A 23 -14.76 11.01 2.93
N SER A 24 -14.04 11.11 1.81
CA SER A 24 -12.59 11.02 1.72
C SER A 24 -11.90 12.13 2.51
N SER A 25 -12.37 13.37 2.41
CA SER A 25 -11.83 14.48 3.19
C SER A 25 -11.96 14.22 4.70
N LEU A 26 -13.10 13.67 5.14
CA LEU A 26 -13.28 13.26 6.53
C LEU A 26 -12.34 12.12 6.91
N ALA A 27 -12.20 11.09 6.07
CA ALA A 27 -11.27 9.98 6.29
C ALA A 27 -9.81 10.44 6.41
N ASN A 28 -9.40 11.41 5.58
CA ASN A 28 -8.07 12.02 5.65
C ASN A 28 -7.87 12.79 6.96
N LEU A 29 -8.86 13.57 7.39
CA LEU A 29 -8.81 14.26 8.68
C LEU A 29 -8.67 13.27 9.85
N LEU A 30 -9.48 12.20 9.85
CA LEU A 30 -9.41 11.15 10.87
C LEU A 30 -8.07 10.44 10.86
N THR A 31 -7.47 10.24 9.69
CA THR A 31 -6.12 9.67 9.56
C THR A 31 -5.07 10.58 10.20
N ILE A 32 -5.12 11.89 9.95
CA ILE A 32 -4.21 12.87 10.56
C ILE A 32 -4.35 12.87 12.09
N VAL A 33 -5.59 12.88 12.60
CA VAL A 33 -5.85 12.81 14.05
C VAL A 33 -5.31 11.49 14.63
N SER A 34 -5.50 10.37 13.93
CA SER A 34 -5.00 9.06 14.34
C SER A 34 -3.47 9.02 14.40
N PHE A 35 -2.77 9.61 13.43
CA PHE A 35 -1.32 9.75 13.48
C PHE A 35 -0.88 10.62 14.65
N GLY A 36 -1.61 11.68 14.99
CA GLY A 36 -1.35 12.48 16.19
C GLY A 36 -1.45 11.66 17.48
N ILE A 37 -2.48 10.80 17.61
CA ILE A 37 -2.63 9.92 18.78
C ILE A 37 -1.51 8.88 18.83
N ILE A 38 -1.17 8.27 17.70
CA ILE A 38 -0.05 7.31 17.65
C ILE A 38 1.24 8.01 18.08
N LEU A 39 1.52 9.20 17.55
CA LEU A 39 2.71 9.97 17.91
C LEU A 39 2.74 10.29 19.42
N TYR A 40 1.59 10.62 20.02
CA TYR A 40 1.48 10.79 21.47
C TYR A 40 1.92 9.53 22.24
N TYR A 41 1.47 8.34 21.84
CA TYR A 41 1.90 7.08 22.47
C TYR A 41 3.38 6.79 22.25
N LEU A 42 3.91 7.07 21.06
CA LEU A 42 5.33 6.88 20.75
C LEU A 42 6.26 7.76 21.59
N ILE A 43 5.84 8.97 21.91
CA ILE A 43 6.61 9.91 22.74
C ILE A 43 6.41 9.64 24.23
N LYS A 44 5.24 9.12 24.63
CA LYS A 44 4.94 8.73 26.01
C LYS A 44 5.74 7.51 26.45
N GLU A 45 6.00 6.57 25.53
CA GLU A 45 6.87 5.43 25.78
C GLU A 45 8.32 5.89 25.97
N ASP A 46 9.07 5.25 26.88
CA ASP A 46 10.46 5.62 27.13
C ASP A 46 11.33 5.34 25.90
N ILE A 47 11.71 6.41 25.20
CA ILE A 47 12.62 6.33 24.05
C ILE A 47 14.01 5.94 24.55
N THR A 48 14.33 4.64 24.46
CA THR A 48 15.66 4.13 24.80
C THR A 48 16.42 3.67 23.56
N PHE A 49 17.72 3.97 23.56
CA PHE A 49 18.68 3.44 22.60
C PHE A 49 19.31 2.13 23.08
N GLU A 50 19.11 1.76 24.35
CA GLU A 50 19.62 0.52 24.90
C GLU A 50 18.91 -0.68 24.26
N ASN A 51 19.69 -1.72 23.91
CA ASN A 51 19.20 -2.93 23.23
C ASN A 51 18.54 -2.70 21.85
N ARG A 52 18.75 -1.53 21.22
CA ARG A 52 18.31 -1.26 19.85
C ARG A 52 19.41 -1.64 18.85
N GLN A 53 19.04 -2.30 17.75
CA GLN A 53 19.98 -2.64 16.68
C GLN A 53 20.00 -1.51 15.65
N ALA A 54 21.12 -0.80 15.57
CA ALA A 54 21.26 0.33 14.64
C ALA A 54 21.27 -0.11 13.16
N ILE A 55 21.71 -1.34 12.89
CA ILE A 55 21.79 -1.91 11.54
C ILE A 55 21.00 -3.22 11.52
N GLY A 56 20.01 -3.29 10.64
CA GLY A 56 19.23 -4.50 10.40
C GLY A 56 20.05 -5.58 9.70
N ASN A 57 19.54 -6.82 9.70
CA ASN A 57 20.19 -7.91 8.99
C ASN A 57 20.05 -7.69 7.46
N TRP A 58 21.12 -7.97 6.71
CA TRP A 58 21.12 -7.83 5.25
C TRP A 58 20.06 -8.71 4.56
N ARG A 59 19.66 -9.81 5.20
CA ARG A 59 18.58 -10.70 4.73
C ARG A 59 17.20 -10.05 4.76
N ASP A 60 17.01 -9.00 5.56
CA ASP A 60 15.73 -8.30 5.68
C ASP A 60 15.63 -7.10 4.73
N TYR A 61 16.72 -6.73 4.05
CA TYR A 61 16.74 -5.61 3.11
C TYR A 61 15.77 -5.78 1.94
N PRO A 62 15.57 -6.98 1.36
CA PRO A 62 14.53 -7.18 0.34
C PRO A 62 13.12 -6.94 0.86
N LEU A 63 12.84 -7.34 2.11
CA LEU A 63 11.53 -7.11 2.74
C LEU A 63 11.30 -5.61 2.98
N PHE A 64 12.33 -4.92 3.49
CA PHE A 64 12.33 -3.47 3.67
C PHE A 64 12.13 -2.75 2.32
N PHE A 65 12.87 -3.17 1.29
CA PHE A 65 12.75 -2.62 -0.05
C PHE A 65 11.31 -2.71 -0.59
N GLY A 66 10.68 -3.88 -0.52
CA GLY A 66 9.29 -4.05 -0.92
C GLY A 66 8.33 -3.16 -0.11
N THR A 67 8.57 -3.03 1.19
CA THR A 67 7.75 -2.19 2.08
C THR A 67 7.86 -0.70 1.72
N VAL A 68 9.08 -0.21 1.47
CA VAL A 68 9.33 1.18 1.05
C VAL A 68 8.70 1.46 -0.30
N LEU A 69 8.84 0.54 -1.25
CA LEU A 69 8.18 0.67 -2.53
C LEU A 69 6.67 0.76 -2.35
N PHE A 70 6.05 -0.19 -1.65
CA PHE A 70 4.60 -0.14 -1.39
C PHE A 70 4.17 1.17 -0.73
N ALA A 71 4.92 1.66 0.26
CA ALA A 71 4.59 2.89 0.97
C ALA A 71 4.59 4.14 0.08
N LEU A 72 5.38 4.15 -0.99
CA LEU A 72 5.51 5.25 -1.96
C LEU A 72 4.65 5.03 -3.22
N GLU A 73 3.73 4.07 -3.21
CA GLU A 73 2.85 3.79 -4.33
C GLU A 73 1.79 4.89 -4.48
N ALA A 74 1.84 5.60 -5.61
CA ALA A 74 0.80 6.57 -5.99
C ALA A 74 0.46 6.55 -7.48
N ILE A 75 1.11 5.69 -8.27
CA ILE A 75 1.23 5.81 -9.73
C ILE A 75 -0.12 5.81 -10.44
N SER A 76 -1.05 4.98 -9.98
CA SER A 76 -2.38 4.88 -10.56
C SER A 76 -3.17 6.19 -10.49
N MET A 77 -2.86 7.04 -9.51
CA MET A 77 -3.55 8.30 -9.23
C MET A 77 -2.83 9.57 -9.69
N ILE A 78 -1.56 9.46 -10.11
CA ILE A 78 -0.77 10.61 -10.54
C ILE A 78 -1.44 11.33 -11.73
N MET A 79 -1.74 10.61 -12.82
CA MET A 79 -2.30 11.24 -14.03
C MET A 79 -3.74 11.76 -13.83
N PRO A 80 -4.68 11.01 -13.22
CA PRO A 80 -6.01 11.55 -12.95
C PRO A 80 -5.96 12.78 -12.04
N LEU A 81 -5.08 12.79 -11.04
CA LEU A 81 -4.93 13.93 -10.15
C LEU A 81 -4.38 15.16 -10.89
N GLU A 82 -3.34 14.97 -11.71
CA GLU A 82 -2.77 16.04 -12.55
C GLU A 82 -3.82 16.64 -13.49
N ASN A 83 -4.63 15.79 -14.14
CA ASN A 83 -5.68 16.22 -15.07
C ASN A 83 -6.81 17.03 -14.40
N GLU A 84 -7.06 16.80 -13.11
CA GLU A 84 -8.10 17.49 -12.34
C GLU A 84 -7.57 18.77 -11.64
N MET A 85 -6.29 19.08 -11.76
CA MET A 85 -5.72 20.32 -11.19
C MET A 85 -6.11 21.54 -12.01
N LYS A 86 -6.36 22.67 -11.33
CA LYS A 86 -6.57 23.97 -11.99
C LYS A 86 -5.36 24.40 -12.83
N THR A 87 -4.16 24.02 -12.42
CA THR A 87 -2.88 24.34 -13.08
C THR A 87 -2.01 23.08 -13.16
N PRO A 88 -2.27 22.17 -14.14
CA PRO A 88 -1.55 20.89 -14.25
C PRO A 88 -0.04 21.06 -14.41
N GLN A 89 0.43 22.14 -15.06
CA GLN A 89 1.85 22.42 -15.29
C GLN A 89 2.64 22.61 -13.98
N SER A 90 1.97 22.93 -12.88
CA SER A 90 2.59 23.08 -11.56
C SER A 90 2.74 21.74 -10.81
N PHE A 91 2.30 20.62 -11.39
CA PHE A 91 2.34 19.31 -10.73
C PHE A 91 3.77 18.76 -10.61
N GLY A 92 4.53 18.74 -11.72
CA GLY A 92 5.88 18.15 -11.80
C GLY A 92 7.06 19.10 -11.60
N GLY A 93 6.84 20.37 -11.23
CA GLY A 93 7.94 21.33 -10.97
C GLY A 93 8.86 20.91 -9.81
N THR A 94 10.02 21.56 -9.65
CA THR A 94 10.97 21.26 -8.55
C THR A 94 10.33 21.40 -7.16
N CYS A 95 9.53 22.45 -6.95
CA CYS A 95 8.62 22.61 -5.81
C CYS A 95 7.15 22.42 -6.26
N GLY A 96 6.94 21.50 -7.20
CA GLY A 96 5.61 21.13 -7.67
C GLY A 96 4.84 20.34 -6.62
N VAL A 97 3.53 20.22 -6.85
CA VAL A 97 2.62 19.55 -5.90
C VAL A 97 3.08 18.12 -5.59
N LEU A 98 3.58 17.40 -6.60
CA LEU A 98 4.09 16.03 -6.41
C LEU A 98 5.31 16.00 -5.49
N ASN A 99 6.35 16.80 -5.77
CA ASN A 99 7.59 16.78 -4.98
C ASN A 99 7.37 17.23 -3.54
N LEU A 100 6.55 18.26 -3.34
CA LEU A 100 6.19 18.73 -1.99
C LEU A 100 5.41 17.66 -1.23
N GLY A 101 4.41 17.04 -1.86
CA GLY A 101 3.64 15.95 -1.27
C GLY A 101 4.52 14.76 -0.89
N MET A 102 5.40 14.32 -1.79
CA MET A 102 6.34 13.22 -1.53
C MET A 102 7.31 13.54 -0.39
N THR A 103 7.80 14.78 -0.31
CA THR A 103 8.70 15.21 0.78
C THR A 103 8.00 15.12 2.13
N VAL A 104 6.75 15.60 2.23
CA VAL A 104 5.97 15.51 3.47
C VAL A 104 5.72 14.06 3.87
N ILE A 105 5.34 13.20 2.91
CA ILE A 105 5.07 11.78 3.17
C ILE A 105 6.34 11.06 3.65
N VAL A 106 7.48 11.28 3.00
CA VAL A 106 8.75 10.66 3.39
C VAL A 106 9.16 11.09 4.80
N LEU A 107 9.06 12.37 5.13
CA LEU A 107 9.37 12.86 6.49
C LEU A 107 8.43 12.25 7.54
N LEU A 108 7.14 12.11 7.21
CA LEU A 108 6.17 11.47 8.10
C LEU A 108 6.52 9.99 8.32
N TYR A 109 6.82 9.23 7.27
CA TYR A 109 7.19 7.82 7.41
C TYR A 109 8.50 7.62 8.15
N LEU A 110 9.52 8.45 7.89
CA LEU A 110 10.80 8.37 8.60
C LEU A 110 10.63 8.68 10.08
N SER A 111 9.88 9.73 10.43
CA SER A 111 9.64 10.09 11.83
C SER A 111 8.84 9.03 12.59
N MET A 112 7.73 8.55 12.01
CA MET A 112 6.89 7.50 12.60
C MET A 112 7.63 6.16 12.70
N GLY A 113 8.40 5.79 11.66
CA GLY A 113 9.18 4.56 11.64
C GLY A 113 10.32 4.57 12.66
N LEU A 114 11.06 5.69 12.75
CA LEU A 114 12.15 5.85 13.71
C LEU A 114 11.62 5.84 15.15
N LEU A 115 10.62 6.68 15.47
CA LEU A 115 10.04 6.73 16.80
C LEU A 115 9.36 5.40 17.18
N GLY A 116 8.68 4.76 16.23
CA GLY A 116 8.10 3.43 16.42
C GLY A 116 9.14 2.37 16.82
N TYR A 117 10.29 2.36 16.14
CA TYR A 117 11.37 1.44 16.45
C TYR A 117 12.07 1.78 17.78
N LEU A 118 12.26 3.06 18.10
CA LEU A 118 12.89 3.44 19.37
C LEU A 118 11.98 3.15 20.58
N ALA A 119 10.67 3.32 20.44
CA ALA A 119 9.69 3.02 21.48
C ALA A 119 9.56 1.50 21.72
N TYR A 120 9.28 0.72 20.67
CA TYR A 120 8.92 -0.70 20.84
C TYR A 120 9.99 -1.71 20.40
N GLY A 121 11.03 -1.28 19.67
CA GLY A 121 12.11 -2.16 19.22
C GLY A 121 11.62 -3.36 18.43
N LYS A 122 11.94 -4.57 18.91
CA LYS A 122 11.55 -5.85 18.28
C LYS A 122 10.11 -6.24 18.54
N ASP A 123 9.45 -5.62 19.51
CA ASP A 123 8.09 -5.94 19.92
C ASP A 123 7.04 -5.19 19.08
N VAL A 124 7.48 -4.39 18.10
CA VAL A 124 6.57 -3.75 17.15
C VAL A 124 5.88 -4.81 16.29
N GLY A 125 4.55 -4.84 16.34
CA GLY A 125 3.75 -5.70 15.46
C GLY A 125 3.79 -5.24 14.01
N GLY A 126 3.03 -5.93 13.14
CA GLY A 126 2.94 -5.60 11.71
C GLY A 126 2.40 -4.19 11.40
N SER A 127 1.82 -3.50 12.39
CA SER A 127 1.55 -2.07 12.32
C SER A 127 1.70 -1.41 13.70
N ILE A 128 2.15 -0.15 13.73
CA ILE A 128 2.27 0.61 15.00
C ILE A 128 0.89 0.77 15.67
N SER A 129 -0.15 0.98 14.87
CA SER A 129 -1.53 1.08 15.35
C SER A 129 -2.04 -0.19 16.03
N TYR A 130 -1.48 -1.36 15.70
CA TYR A 130 -1.77 -2.60 16.39
C TYR A 130 -1.00 -2.69 17.72
N THR A 131 0.27 -2.27 17.70
CA THR A 131 1.18 -2.28 18.87
C THR A 131 0.73 -1.36 20.00
N ILE A 132 0.17 -0.18 19.69
CA ILE A 132 -0.37 0.70 20.74
C ILE A 132 -1.45 -0.06 21.54
N GLY A 133 -1.44 0.11 22.86
CA GLY A 133 -2.27 -0.68 23.79
C GLY A 133 -3.79 -0.55 23.59
N SER A 134 -4.54 -0.99 24.60
CA SER A 134 -6.02 -1.04 24.55
C SER A 134 -6.69 0.07 25.36
N GLU A 135 -5.95 1.13 25.72
CA GLU A 135 -6.51 2.30 26.38
C GLU A 135 -7.56 3.01 25.49
N ILE A 136 -8.44 3.79 26.09
CA ILE A 136 -9.54 4.49 25.39
C ILE A 136 -9.04 5.32 24.20
N PRO A 137 -7.98 6.17 24.32
CA PRO A 137 -7.49 6.94 23.18
C PRO A 137 -6.95 6.06 22.04
N ALA A 138 -6.25 4.97 22.39
CA ALA A 138 -5.76 4.00 21.41
C ALA A 138 -6.90 3.25 20.71
N LEU A 139 -7.97 2.90 21.42
CA LEU A 139 -9.16 2.27 20.83
C LEU A 139 -9.89 3.23 19.89
N ILE A 140 -10.05 4.50 20.27
CA ILE A 140 -10.62 5.54 19.41
C ILE A 140 -9.76 5.71 18.15
N CYS A 141 -8.44 5.74 18.28
CA CYS A 141 -7.51 5.76 17.15
C CYS A 141 -7.72 4.57 16.20
N LYS A 142 -7.80 3.34 16.74
CA LYS A 142 -8.04 2.13 15.95
C LYS A 142 -9.38 2.23 15.19
N LEU A 143 -10.45 2.71 15.84
CA LEU A 143 -11.76 2.89 15.20
C LEU A 143 -11.74 3.96 14.09
N MET A 144 -11.06 5.09 14.32
CA MET A 144 -10.88 6.14 13.30
C MET A 144 -10.11 5.63 12.08
N LEU A 145 -9.02 4.88 12.30
CA LEU A 145 -8.25 4.26 11.22
C LEU A 145 -9.07 3.22 10.45
N VAL A 146 -9.83 2.36 11.14
CA VAL A 146 -10.71 1.40 10.48
C VAL A 146 -11.71 2.14 9.59
N PHE A 147 -12.40 3.15 10.09
CA PHE A 147 -13.33 3.94 9.29
C PHE A 147 -12.64 4.58 8.07
N ALA A 148 -11.47 5.20 8.27
CA ALA A 148 -10.71 5.81 7.19
C ALA A 148 -10.30 4.79 6.12
N ILE A 149 -9.83 3.60 6.51
CA ILE A 149 -9.46 2.50 5.62
C ILE A 149 -10.67 2.03 4.79
N PHE A 150 -11.86 1.92 5.37
CA PHE A 150 -13.08 1.55 4.64
C PHE A 150 -13.38 2.55 3.51
N VAL A 151 -13.28 3.84 3.81
CA VAL A 151 -13.52 4.90 2.81
C VAL A 151 -12.43 4.89 1.74
N THR A 152 -11.16 4.80 2.13
CA THR A 152 -10.01 4.77 1.21
C THR A 152 -10.06 3.56 0.28
N HIS A 153 -10.45 2.39 0.80
CA HIS A 153 -10.65 1.20 -0.02
C HIS A 153 -11.68 1.44 -1.14
N SER A 154 -12.79 2.14 -0.85
CA SER A 154 -13.78 2.48 -1.88
C SER A 154 -13.23 3.44 -2.95
N LEU A 155 -12.31 4.35 -2.58
CA LEU A 155 -11.65 5.25 -3.54
C LEU A 155 -10.69 4.48 -4.45
N GLN A 156 -9.86 3.60 -3.89
CA GLN A 156 -8.92 2.80 -4.66
C GLN A 156 -9.66 1.86 -5.62
N MET A 157 -10.68 1.17 -5.14
CA MET A 157 -11.50 0.27 -5.96
C MET A 157 -12.31 0.98 -7.03
N TYR A 158 -12.65 2.27 -6.86
CA TYR A 158 -13.32 3.05 -7.92
C TYR A 158 -12.52 2.99 -9.22
N VAL A 159 -11.19 3.11 -9.13
CA VAL A 159 -10.28 3.11 -10.27
C VAL A 159 -10.24 1.74 -10.93
N SER A 160 -10.08 0.69 -10.12
CA SER A 160 -10.10 -0.70 -10.59
C SER A 160 -11.43 -1.04 -11.27
N ILE A 161 -12.55 -0.61 -10.69
CA ILE A 161 -13.89 -0.80 -11.25
C ILE A 161 -14.03 0.01 -12.55
N ASP A 162 -13.57 1.26 -12.60
CA ASP A 162 -13.65 2.10 -13.81
C ASP A 162 -12.89 1.47 -14.98
N ILE A 163 -11.67 0.97 -14.74
CA ILE A 163 -10.88 0.26 -15.74
C ILE A 163 -11.62 -1.01 -16.19
N VAL A 164 -11.92 -1.94 -15.26
CA VAL A 164 -12.52 -3.24 -15.61
C VAL A 164 -13.90 -3.07 -16.24
N TRP A 165 -14.77 -2.25 -15.64
CA TRP A 165 -16.13 -2.06 -16.12
C TRP A 165 -16.19 -1.11 -17.30
N ARG A 166 -15.79 0.16 -17.16
CA ARG A 166 -16.04 1.17 -18.19
C ARG A 166 -15.15 1.01 -19.41
N GLN A 167 -13.88 0.66 -19.23
CA GLN A 167 -12.95 0.57 -20.36
C GLN A 167 -13.05 -0.78 -21.10
N TYR A 168 -13.24 -1.90 -20.38
CA TYR A 168 -13.18 -3.24 -20.99
C TYR A 168 -14.53 -3.94 -21.18
N LEU A 169 -15.45 -3.87 -20.21
CA LEU A 169 -16.70 -4.65 -20.23
C LEU A 169 -17.89 -3.86 -20.80
N LEU A 170 -18.02 -2.58 -20.48
CA LEU A 170 -19.13 -1.74 -20.89
C LEU A 170 -19.29 -1.69 -22.43
N PRO A 171 -18.23 -1.54 -23.25
CA PRO A 171 -18.37 -1.57 -24.71
C PRO A 171 -18.93 -2.90 -25.25
N LYS A 172 -18.73 -4.02 -24.52
CA LYS A 172 -19.22 -5.35 -24.91
C LYS A 172 -20.69 -5.57 -24.52
N TYR A 173 -21.14 -4.94 -23.44
CA TYR A 173 -22.48 -5.11 -22.88
C TYR A 173 -23.38 -3.88 -23.03
N GLU A 174 -22.97 -2.89 -23.83
CA GLU A 174 -23.66 -1.60 -23.97
C GLU A 174 -25.13 -1.77 -24.39
N LYS A 175 -25.41 -2.75 -25.25
CA LYS A 175 -26.74 -3.05 -25.79
C LYS A 175 -27.61 -3.92 -24.86
N SER A 176 -27.07 -4.43 -23.76
CA SER A 176 -27.83 -5.28 -22.84
C SER A 176 -28.68 -4.44 -21.88
N PRO A 177 -29.96 -4.80 -21.65
CA PRO A 177 -30.80 -4.12 -20.67
C PRO A 177 -30.31 -4.33 -19.23
N TYR A 178 -29.48 -5.35 -18.98
CA TYR A 178 -29.00 -5.72 -17.64
C TYR A 178 -27.63 -5.12 -17.27
N LYS A 179 -27.13 -4.12 -18.02
CA LYS A 179 -25.81 -3.52 -17.79
C LYS A 179 -25.57 -3.04 -16.35
N ILE A 180 -26.60 -2.52 -15.68
CA ILE A 180 -26.51 -2.05 -14.28
C ILE A 180 -26.28 -3.23 -13.33
N VAL A 181 -26.94 -4.37 -13.59
CA VAL A 181 -26.79 -5.59 -12.78
C VAL A 181 -25.38 -6.16 -12.97
N TYR A 182 -24.90 -6.23 -14.21
CA TYR A 182 -23.53 -6.68 -14.49
C TYR A 182 -22.48 -5.79 -13.82
N GLU A 183 -22.68 -4.47 -13.78
CA GLU A 183 -21.80 -3.57 -13.05
C GLU A 183 -21.73 -3.94 -11.55
N TYR A 184 -22.88 -4.16 -10.90
CA TYR A 184 -22.90 -4.54 -9.48
C TYR A 184 -22.29 -5.92 -9.23
N VAL A 185 -22.48 -6.87 -10.15
CA VAL A 185 -21.84 -8.19 -10.05
C VAL A 185 -20.32 -8.04 -10.14
N VAL A 186 -19.80 -7.29 -11.12
CA VAL A 186 -18.36 -7.04 -11.27
C VAL A 186 -17.80 -6.35 -10.02
N ARG A 187 -18.47 -5.31 -9.51
CA ARG A 187 -18.06 -4.63 -8.27
C ARG A 187 -17.98 -5.60 -7.09
N THR A 188 -19.01 -6.43 -6.91
CA THR A 188 -19.07 -7.41 -5.81
C THR A 188 -17.98 -8.46 -5.94
N LEU A 189 -17.72 -8.97 -7.15
CA LEU A 189 -16.67 -9.96 -7.41
C LEU A 189 -15.28 -9.39 -7.13
N LEU A 190 -15.00 -8.16 -7.56
CA LEU A 190 -13.71 -7.52 -7.30
C LEU A 190 -13.49 -7.32 -5.79
N VAL A 191 -14.47 -6.77 -5.07
CA VAL A 191 -14.37 -6.55 -3.62
C VAL A 191 -14.22 -7.88 -2.87
N THR A 192 -14.99 -8.91 -3.27
CA THR A 192 -14.91 -10.24 -2.67
C THR A 192 -13.56 -10.88 -2.94
N GLY A 193 -13.00 -10.72 -4.14
CA GLY A 193 -11.65 -11.18 -4.47
C GLY A 193 -10.58 -10.55 -3.57
N CYS A 194 -10.61 -9.23 -3.38
CA CYS A 194 -9.73 -8.53 -2.45
C CYS A 194 -9.89 -9.04 -1.01
N PHE A 195 -11.12 -9.25 -0.56
CA PHE A 195 -11.40 -9.78 0.78
C PHE A 195 -10.87 -11.21 0.96
N LEU A 196 -11.04 -12.08 -0.03
CA LEU A 196 -10.52 -13.46 0.02
C LEU A 196 -8.99 -13.48 0.08
N LEU A 197 -8.31 -12.59 -0.65
CA LEU A 197 -6.86 -12.45 -0.57
C LEU A 197 -6.41 -11.98 0.82
N ALA A 198 -7.12 -11.04 1.44
CA ALA A 198 -6.83 -10.59 2.79
C ALA A 198 -7.05 -11.68 3.86
N VAL A 199 -8.03 -12.57 3.65
CA VAL A 199 -8.22 -13.76 4.52
C VAL A 199 -7.15 -14.81 4.27
N ALA A 200 -6.69 -14.97 3.03
CA ALA A 200 -5.69 -15.96 2.65
C ALA A 200 -4.29 -15.65 3.20
N VAL A 201 -3.92 -14.38 3.38
CA VAL A 201 -2.61 -13.97 3.92
C VAL A 201 -2.81 -12.92 5.03
N PRO A 202 -2.93 -13.35 6.31
CA PRO A 202 -3.21 -12.44 7.43
C PRO A 202 -1.97 -11.68 7.94
N TYR A 203 -0.79 -11.88 7.34
CA TYR A 203 0.46 -11.22 7.70
C TYR A 203 0.64 -9.94 6.88
N LEU A 204 0.13 -8.83 7.40
CA LEU A 204 0.07 -7.54 6.71
C LEU A 204 1.44 -7.02 6.27
N ASP A 205 2.47 -7.17 7.11
CA ASP A 205 3.85 -6.75 6.83
C ASP A 205 4.46 -7.49 5.63
N LEU A 206 4.31 -8.82 5.61
CA LEU A 206 4.79 -9.66 4.50
C LEU A 206 3.98 -9.44 3.22
N PHE A 207 2.67 -9.24 3.36
CA PHE A 207 1.78 -8.97 2.23
C PHE A 207 2.10 -7.61 1.57
N ILE A 208 2.30 -6.57 2.37
CA ILE A 208 2.72 -5.25 1.89
C ILE A 208 4.04 -5.33 1.12
N SER A 209 5.03 -6.03 1.68
CA SER A 209 6.32 -6.17 1.03
C SER A 209 6.24 -6.94 -0.28
N LEU A 210 5.46 -8.03 -0.33
CA LEU A 210 5.22 -8.80 -1.54
C LEU A 210 4.64 -7.92 -2.65
N PHE A 211 3.58 -7.16 -2.35
CA PHE A 211 2.95 -6.31 -3.37
C PHE A 211 3.87 -5.19 -3.81
N GLY A 212 4.59 -4.52 -2.90
CA GLY A 212 5.54 -3.47 -3.30
C GLY A 212 6.69 -4.00 -4.15
N ALA A 213 7.27 -5.14 -3.78
CA ALA A 213 8.33 -5.79 -4.56
C ALA A 213 7.81 -6.27 -5.92
N LEU A 214 6.61 -6.84 -5.98
CA LEU A 214 6.03 -7.40 -7.20
C LEU A 214 5.54 -6.31 -8.17
N THR A 215 4.62 -5.46 -7.70
CA THR A 215 3.90 -4.53 -8.57
C THR A 215 4.69 -3.26 -8.82
N LEU A 216 5.29 -2.66 -7.78
CA LEU A 216 5.93 -1.36 -7.95
C LEU A 216 7.34 -1.45 -8.53
N SER A 217 8.08 -2.54 -8.29
CA SER A 217 9.32 -2.76 -9.03
C SER A 217 9.05 -2.85 -10.53
N ALA A 218 8.03 -3.58 -10.94
CA ALA A 218 7.66 -3.71 -12.35
C ALA A 218 7.04 -2.41 -12.90
N LEU A 219 5.88 -2.00 -12.38
CA LEU A 219 5.07 -0.88 -12.89
C LEU A 219 5.62 0.50 -12.53
N GLY A 220 6.33 0.62 -11.42
CA GLY A 220 6.84 1.91 -10.94
C GLY A 220 8.28 2.23 -11.28
N LEU A 221 9.13 1.22 -11.46
CA LEU A 221 10.53 1.43 -11.84
C LEU A 221 10.82 0.91 -13.25
N GLY A 222 10.50 -0.37 -13.53
CA GLY A 222 10.82 -1.01 -14.79
C GLY A 222 10.10 -0.39 -15.99
N PHE A 223 8.77 -0.35 -15.98
CA PHE A 223 7.99 0.16 -17.11
C PHE A 223 8.29 1.63 -17.45
N PRO A 224 8.35 2.58 -16.49
CA PRO A 224 8.72 3.95 -16.81
C PRO A 224 10.10 4.08 -17.46
N ALA A 225 11.10 3.33 -16.98
CA ALA A 225 12.45 3.33 -17.57
C ALA A 225 12.46 2.80 -19.01
N VAL A 226 11.71 1.73 -19.27
CA VAL A 226 11.55 1.17 -20.63
C VAL A 226 10.80 2.15 -21.54
N ILE A 227 9.70 2.74 -21.06
CA ILE A 227 8.90 3.71 -21.81
C ILE A 227 9.74 4.94 -22.18
N GLU A 228 10.54 5.48 -21.27
CA GLU A 228 11.41 6.63 -21.55
C GLU A 228 12.42 6.31 -22.68
N VAL A 229 13.02 5.11 -22.67
CA VAL A 229 13.94 4.68 -23.73
C VAL A 229 13.22 4.52 -25.07
N CYS A 230 12.02 3.93 -25.07
CA CYS A 230 11.22 3.78 -26.29
C CYS A 230 10.76 5.12 -26.85
N LEU A 231 10.35 6.06 -25.98
CA LEU A 231 9.83 7.38 -26.38
C LEU A 231 10.91 8.23 -27.04
N TYR A 232 12.11 8.27 -26.45
CA TYR A 232 13.22 9.08 -26.96
C TYR A 232 14.12 8.35 -27.96
N TRP A 233 13.73 7.16 -28.43
CA TRP A 233 14.59 6.31 -29.27
C TRP A 233 15.27 7.04 -30.45
N CYS A 234 14.53 7.93 -31.12
CA CYS A 234 15.03 8.72 -32.25
C CYS A 234 15.96 9.88 -31.86
N ASP A 235 15.85 10.36 -30.62
CA ASP A 235 16.57 11.52 -30.07
C ASP A 235 17.78 11.14 -29.21
N LEU A 236 18.01 9.84 -28.98
CA LEU A 236 19.13 9.28 -28.21
C LEU A 236 20.49 9.39 -28.93
N LYS A 237 20.94 10.62 -29.21
CA LYS A 237 22.23 10.90 -29.84
C LYS A 237 23.23 11.53 -28.87
N GLY A 238 24.52 11.32 -29.14
CA GLY A 238 25.61 11.94 -28.38
C GLY A 238 25.76 11.39 -26.94
N ALA A 239 26.45 12.16 -26.09
CA ALA A 239 26.72 11.79 -24.70
C ALA A 239 25.46 11.76 -23.83
N TRP A 240 24.49 12.63 -24.12
CA TRP A 240 23.22 12.70 -23.38
C TRP A 240 22.35 11.46 -23.61
N GLY A 241 22.27 10.97 -24.85
CA GLY A 241 21.57 9.71 -25.15
C GLY A 241 22.18 8.51 -24.43
N LYS A 242 23.52 8.41 -24.39
CA LYS A 242 24.22 7.35 -23.64
C LYS A 242 23.94 7.40 -22.14
N TRP A 243 23.85 8.60 -21.57
CA TRP A 243 23.47 8.79 -20.16
C TRP A 243 22.04 8.32 -19.87
N ILE A 244 21.07 8.71 -20.69
CA ILE A 244 19.66 8.30 -20.53
C ILE A 244 19.53 6.78 -20.61
N ILE A 245 20.15 6.15 -21.61
CA ILE A 245 20.16 4.69 -21.76
C ILE A 245 20.81 4.02 -20.55
N GLY A 246 22.00 4.47 -20.15
CA GLY A 246 22.71 3.90 -19.00
C GLY A 246 21.91 4.00 -17.69
N LYS A 247 21.32 5.17 -17.42
CA LYS A 247 20.44 5.41 -16.27
C LYS A 247 19.24 4.44 -16.29
N ASN A 248 18.56 4.32 -17.43
CA ASN A 248 17.36 3.48 -17.54
C ASN A 248 17.66 1.99 -17.53
N ILE A 249 18.79 1.56 -18.08
CA ILE A 249 19.28 0.18 -17.92
C ILE A 249 19.53 -0.11 -16.45
N LEU A 250 20.20 0.79 -15.72
CA LEU A 250 20.46 0.62 -14.29
C LEU A 250 19.16 0.53 -13.48
N ILE A 251 18.20 1.42 -13.73
CA ILE A 251 16.88 1.40 -13.08
C ILE A 251 16.15 0.09 -13.40
N THR A 252 16.17 -0.37 -14.65
CA THR A 252 15.51 -1.62 -15.06
C THR A 252 16.16 -2.84 -14.40
N ILE A 253 17.49 -2.88 -14.32
CA ILE A 253 18.22 -3.94 -13.61
C ILE A 253 17.85 -3.94 -12.13
N PHE A 254 17.87 -2.77 -11.49
CA PHE A 254 17.49 -2.62 -10.09
C PHE A 254 16.04 -3.05 -9.84
N ALA A 255 15.12 -2.71 -10.75
CA ALA A 255 13.74 -3.14 -10.73
C ALA A 255 13.61 -4.67 -10.83
N ILE A 256 14.34 -5.32 -11.75
CA ILE A 256 14.32 -6.78 -11.90
C ILE A 256 14.89 -7.46 -10.65
N PHE A 257 15.97 -6.95 -10.08
CA PHE A 257 16.53 -7.48 -8.83
C PHE A 257 15.55 -7.34 -7.67
N GLY A 258 14.96 -6.16 -7.50
CA GLY A 258 13.94 -5.90 -6.48
C GLY A 258 12.71 -6.81 -6.64
N LEU A 259 12.27 -7.01 -7.89
CA LEU A 259 11.18 -7.90 -8.25
C LEU A 259 11.46 -9.34 -7.85
N ILE A 260 12.59 -9.90 -8.29
CA ILE A 260 12.92 -11.32 -8.09
C ILE A 260 13.22 -11.57 -6.60
N ILE A 261 14.17 -10.81 -6.03
CA ILE A 261 14.64 -11.04 -4.67
C ILE A 261 13.54 -10.72 -3.67
N GLY A 262 12.90 -9.55 -3.79
CA GLY A 262 11.85 -9.12 -2.86
C GLY A 262 10.64 -10.05 -2.87
N THR A 263 10.20 -10.50 -4.06
CA THR A 263 9.09 -11.46 -4.18
C THR A 263 9.48 -12.81 -3.60
N TYR A 264 10.67 -13.34 -3.93
CA TYR A 264 11.14 -14.61 -3.38
C TYR A 264 11.19 -14.58 -1.85
N THR A 265 11.84 -13.57 -1.26
CA THR A 265 11.97 -13.49 0.21
C THR A 265 10.64 -13.30 0.92
N SER A 266 9.71 -12.55 0.31
CA SER A 266 8.39 -12.35 0.91
C SER A 266 7.57 -13.64 0.85
N LEU A 267 7.59 -14.35 -0.28
CA LEU A 267 6.93 -15.64 -0.42
C LEU A 267 7.51 -16.70 0.51
N GLU A 268 8.84 -16.82 0.57
CA GLU A 268 9.53 -17.74 1.48
C GLU A 268 9.11 -17.51 2.93
N LYS A 269 9.14 -16.24 3.40
CA LYS A 269 8.69 -15.89 4.75
C LYS A 269 7.20 -16.18 4.98
N ILE A 270 6.34 -15.95 3.99
CA ILE A 270 4.91 -16.29 4.07
C ILE A 270 4.76 -17.81 4.24
N PHE A 271 5.41 -18.62 3.41
CA PHE A 271 5.33 -20.08 3.49
C PHE A 271 5.85 -20.63 4.81
N LEU A 272 6.99 -20.12 5.30
CA LEU A 272 7.55 -20.53 6.59
C LEU A 272 6.57 -20.24 7.74
N LYS A 273 5.97 -19.05 7.76
CA LYS A 273 5.04 -18.65 8.82
C LYS A 273 3.74 -19.45 8.81
N PHE A 274 3.26 -19.83 7.63
CA PHE A 274 2.15 -20.78 7.49
C PHE A 274 2.54 -22.19 7.97
N GLY A 275 3.76 -22.65 7.66
CA GLY A 275 4.27 -23.95 8.09
C GLY A 275 4.42 -24.08 9.61
N GLU A 276 4.91 -23.05 10.29
CA GLU A 276 4.99 -22.98 11.76
C GLU A 276 3.59 -23.05 12.40
N THR A 277 2.64 -22.27 11.88
CA THR A 277 1.25 -22.25 12.37
C THR A 277 0.57 -23.63 12.25
N SER A 278 0.89 -24.40 11.20
CA SER A 278 0.39 -25.78 11.08
C SER A 278 1.04 -26.76 12.06
N SER A 279 2.31 -26.55 12.45
CA SER A 279 3.00 -27.43 13.40
C SER A 279 2.55 -27.21 14.85
N ASP A 280 2.21 -25.97 15.23
CA ASP A 280 1.70 -25.65 16.57
C ASP A 280 0.26 -26.13 16.77
N ALA A 281 -0.51 -26.33 15.69
CA ALA A 281 -1.88 -26.86 15.75
C ALA A 281 -1.94 -28.38 16.05
N ASP A 282 -0.82 -29.10 15.93
CA ASP A 282 -0.72 -30.55 16.13
C ASP A 282 -0.25 -30.96 17.55
N ILE A 283 -0.05 -30.00 18.46
CA ILE A 283 0.23 -30.29 19.87
C ILE A 283 -1.09 -30.16 20.66
N PRO A 284 -1.80 -31.26 20.99
CA PRO A 284 -2.88 -31.16 21.95
C PRO A 284 -2.29 -30.68 23.28
N GLU A 285 -2.84 -29.59 23.83
CA GLU A 285 -2.63 -29.23 25.23
C GLU A 285 -2.94 -30.45 26.09
N TYR A 286 -1.89 -31.13 26.53
CA TYR A 286 -2.00 -32.14 27.57
C TYR A 286 -2.31 -31.38 28.86
N ASN A 287 -3.60 -31.31 29.14
CA ASN A 287 -4.17 -30.81 30.39
C ASN A 287 -3.75 -31.74 31.52
N ASP A 288 -2.58 -31.48 32.12
CA ASP A 288 -2.16 -32.13 33.35
C ASP A 288 -2.88 -31.45 34.52
N ASN A 289 -4.04 -32.00 34.87
CA ASN A 289 -4.63 -31.84 36.18
C ASN A 289 -3.81 -32.69 37.17
N SER A 290 -3.14 -32.03 38.12
CA SER A 290 -2.89 -32.58 39.46
C SER A 290 -2.77 -31.45 40.48
#